data_AF-A0A4R0RTJ5-F1
#
_entry.id   AF-A0A4R0RTJ5-F1
#
_cell.length_a   1.000
_cell.length_b   1.000
_cell.length_c   1.000
_cell.angle_alpha   90.00
_cell.angle_beta   90.00
_cell.angle_gamma   90.00
#
_symmetry.space_group_name_H-M   'P 1'
#
loop_
_entity.id
_entity.type
_entity.pdbx_description
1 polymer ?
#
loop_
_entity_poly.entity_id
_entity_poly.type
_entity_poly.pdbx_seq_one_letter_code
_entity_poly.pdbx_strand_id
1 'polypeptide(L)'
;MSTTTVETVSSGPPNVQEGKPFNLNQNIPVGPASLQLRGPVYLSSYDCDIAVAIQVLPLTPAIKVGNLKGNLQDGVTTTVKIAKANGSVTLFKREDKLWVRANLLINGAIHNVEFGIMPLRKRSEEKA
;
A
#
# COMPACT_ATOMS: atom_id res chain seq x y z
N MET A 1 -22.98 -5.31 -10.74
CA MET A 1 -21.51 -5.28 -10.53
C MET A 1 -21.28 -4.50 -9.26
N SER A 2 -21.03 -5.16 -8.13
CA SER A 2 -20.97 -4.51 -6.82
C SER A 2 -19.53 -4.13 -6.49
N THR A 3 -19.21 -2.84 -6.55
CA THR A 3 -17.96 -2.28 -6.06
C THR A 3 -18.01 -2.23 -4.53
N THR A 4 -17.31 -3.15 -3.87
CA THR A 4 -17.13 -3.11 -2.42
C THR A 4 -16.11 -2.02 -2.08
N THR A 5 -16.59 -0.86 -1.65
CA THR A 5 -15.77 0.20 -1.04
C THR A 5 -15.33 -0.27 0.34
N VAL A 6 -14.03 -0.55 0.50
CA VAL A 6 -13.46 -0.91 1.80
C VAL A 6 -13.37 0.35 2.66
N GLU A 7 -14.08 0.34 3.79
CA GLU A 7 -14.07 1.42 4.77
C GLU A 7 -12.66 1.64 5.33
N THR A 8 -12.25 2.91 5.33
CA THR A 8 -11.00 3.44 5.85
C THR A 8 -10.67 2.86 7.22
N VAL A 9 -9.59 2.09 7.31
CA VAL A 9 -9.05 1.64 8.61
C VAL A 9 -8.60 2.88 9.37
N SER A 10 -9.31 3.20 10.46
CA SER A 10 -8.98 4.30 11.36
C SER A 10 -7.66 4.01 12.05
N SER A 11 -6.59 4.63 11.57
CA SER A 11 -5.36 4.83 12.33
C SER A 11 -5.09 6.33 12.35
N GLY A 12 -4.99 6.91 13.54
CA GLY A 12 -4.71 8.33 13.73
C GLY A 12 -3.48 8.81 12.94
N PRO A 13 -3.30 10.13 12.76
CA PRO A 13 -2.26 10.67 11.89
C PRO A 13 -0.89 10.12 12.29
N PRO A 14 -0.05 9.72 11.33
CA PRO A 14 1.27 9.19 11.62
C PRO A 14 2.07 10.22 12.43
N ASN A 15 2.78 9.76 13.47
CA ASN A 15 3.72 10.60 14.22
C ASN A 15 4.96 10.85 13.35
N VAL A 16 4.84 11.81 12.43
CA VAL A 16 5.90 12.17 11.48
C VAL A 16 6.94 12.99 12.21
N GLN A 17 8.05 12.37 12.61
CA GLN A 17 9.24 13.09 13.05
C GLN A 17 9.94 13.68 11.82
N GLU A 18 10.22 14.98 11.87
CA GLU A 18 10.88 15.68 10.77
C GLU A 18 12.26 15.06 10.48
N GLY A 19 12.55 14.77 9.22
CA GLY A 19 13.82 14.16 8.82
C GLY A 19 13.94 12.65 9.06
N LYS A 20 12.92 11.98 9.63
CA LYS A 20 12.91 10.51 9.75
C LYS A 20 11.93 9.87 8.76
N PRO A 21 12.30 8.73 8.16
CA PRO A 21 11.36 7.98 7.33
C PRO A 21 10.20 7.46 8.18
N PHE A 22 8.99 7.53 7.62
CA PHE A 22 7.82 6.86 8.17
C PHE A 22 7.86 5.38 7.77
N ASN A 23 7.82 4.47 8.74
CA ASN A 23 7.76 3.04 8.44
C ASN A 23 6.31 2.59 8.19
N LEU A 24 6.00 2.35 6.92
CA LEU A 24 4.75 1.76 6.48
C LEU A 24 4.66 0.30 6.95
N ASN A 25 3.58 -0.03 7.63
CA ASN A 25 3.29 -1.38 8.10
C ASN A 25 1.80 -1.67 7.94
N GLN A 26 1.39 -2.07 6.73
CA GLN A 26 -0.02 -2.22 6.36
C GLN A 26 -0.31 -3.60 5.78
N ASN A 27 -1.43 -4.19 6.22
CA ASN A 27 -1.96 -5.45 5.70
C ASN A 27 -3.29 -5.19 5.03
N ILE A 28 -3.39 -5.61 3.79
CA ILE A 28 -4.43 -5.20 2.88
C ILE A 28 -5.13 -6.45 2.37
N PRO A 29 -6.40 -6.67 2.72
CA PRO A 29 -7.14 -7.79 2.16
C PRO A 29 -7.42 -7.55 0.67
N VAL A 30 -7.08 -8.53 -0.18
CA VAL A 30 -7.34 -8.53 -1.62
C VAL A 30 -7.95 -9.88 -2.00
N GLY A 31 -9.27 -9.97 -1.94
CA GLY A 31 -9.97 -11.25 -2.11
C GLY A 31 -9.56 -12.27 -1.03
N PRO A 32 -9.15 -13.50 -1.41
CA PRO A 32 -8.70 -14.51 -0.45
C PRO A 32 -7.26 -14.28 0.06
N ALA A 33 -6.54 -13.31 -0.50
CA ALA A 33 -5.14 -13.02 -0.14
C ALA A 33 -5.01 -11.77 0.75
N SER A 34 -3.87 -11.66 1.43
CA SER A 34 -3.44 -10.45 2.13
C SER A 34 -2.15 -9.93 1.52
N LEU A 35 -2.17 -8.67 1.09
CA LEU A 35 -1.00 -7.93 0.63
C LEU A 35 -0.37 -7.19 1.80
N GLN A 36 0.91 -7.43 2.04
CA GLN A 36 1.68 -6.83 3.12
C GLN A 36 2.64 -5.81 2.53
N LEU A 37 2.51 -4.56 2.95
CA LEU A 37 3.39 -3.46 2.57
C LEU A 37 4.24 -3.08 3.77
N ARG A 38 5.57 -3.17 3.63
CA ARG A 38 6.54 -2.94 4.71
C ARG A 38 7.72 -2.10 4.23
N GLY A 39 7.99 -0.96 4.86
CA GLY A 39 9.24 -0.23 4.62
C GLY A 39 9.14 1.28 4.83
N PRO A 40 10.25 2.00 4.67
CA PRO A 40 10.31 3.45 4.85
C PRO A 40 9.66 4.24 3.71
N VAL A 41 9.01 5.33 4.10
CA VAL A 41 8.50 6.41 3.24
C VAL A 41 9.12 7.73 3.72
N TYR A 42 9.86 8.40 2.84
CA TYR A 42 10.52 9.67 3.11
C TYR A 42 9.59 10.81 2.71
N LEU A 43 8.89 11.38 3.70
CA LEU A 43 7.89 12.43 3.45
C LEU A 43 8.49 13.75 2.95
N SER A 44 9.79 13.97 3.16
CA SER A 44 10.51 15.15 2.68
C SER A 44 10.75 15.14 1.17
N SER A 45 11.04 13.96 0.58
CA SER A 45 11.29 13.81 -0.86
C SER A 45 10.16 13.10 -1.61
N TYR A 46 9.20 12.54 -0.86
CA TYR A 46 8.20 11.59 -1.35
C TYR A 46 8.77 10.30 -1.92
N ASP A 47 10.03 9.95 -1.61
CA ASP A 47 10.58 8.65 -1.97
C ASP A 47 10.09 7.54 -1.05
N CYS A 48 9.99 6.33 -1.59
CA CYS A 48 9.68 5.14 -0.81
C CYS A 48 10.60 3.97 -1.15
N ASP A 49 10.78 3.06 -0.20
CA ASP A 49 11.32 1.72 -0.42
C ASP A 49 10.47 0.72 0.37
N ILE A 50 9.37 0.27 -0.25
CA ILE A 50 8.39 -0.61 0.39
C ILE A 50 8.53 -2.01 -0.17
N ALA A 51 8.87 -2.97 0.68
CA ALA A 51 8.75 -4.38 0.36
C ALA A 51 7.27 -4.77 0.26
N VAL A 52 6.94 -5.48 -0.82
CA VAL A 52 5.62 -6.03 -1.08
C VAL A 52 5.71 -7.54 -0.89
N ALA A 53 4.87 -8.08 -0.02
CA ALA A 53 4.69 -9.50 0.15
C ALA A 53 3.21 -9.86 0.02
N ILE A 54 2.93 -11.09 -0.41
CA ILE A 54 1.56 -11.57 -0.56
C ILE A 54 1.41 -12.90 0.18
N GLN A 55 0.29 -13.04 0.89
CA GLN A 55 -0.12 -14.26 1.54
C GLN A 55 -1.45 -14.70 0.92
N VAL A 56 -1.44 -15.79 0.15
CA VAL A 56 -2.61 -16.20 -0.66
C VAL A 56 -3.60 -17.06 0.12
N LEU A 57 -3.16 -17.73 1.19
CA LEU A 57 -4.00 -18.57 2.04
C LEU A 57 -3.74 -18.30 3.53
N PRO A 58 -4.78 -18.40 4.39
CA PRO A 58 -4.59 -18.49 5.83
C PRO A 58 -3.58 -19.60 6.15
N LEU A 59 -2.66 -19.35 7.08
CA LEU A 59 -1.61 -20.29 7.51
C LEU A 59 -0.45 -20.54 6.51
N THR A 60 -0.44 -19.91 5.34
CA THR A 60 0.76 -19.92 4.47
C THR A 60 1.69 -18.76 4.79
N PRO A 61 3.03 -18.94 4.65
CA PRO A 61 3.97 -17.83 4.83
C PRO A 61 3.76 -16.79 3.72
N ALA A 62 3.94 -15.51 4.07
CA ALA A 62 3.92 -14.43 3.08
C ALA A 62 5.14 -14.54 2.16
N ILE A 63 4.89 -14.48 0.86
CA ILE A 63 5.94 -14.55 -0.17
C ILE A 63 6.27 -13.12 -0.58
N LYS A 64 7.54 -12.73 -0.48
CA LYS A 64 8.01 -11.44 -1.01
C LYS A 64 7.93 -11.48 -2.53
N VAL A 65 7.25 -10.49 -3.12
CA VAL A 65 6.98 -10.44 -4.58
C VAL A 65 7.72 -9.30 -5.27
N GLY A 66 8.12 -8.28 -4.52
CA GLY A 66 8.91 -7.18 -5.07
C GLY A 66 9.14 -6.06 -4.06
N ASN A 67 9.76 -5.00 -4.54
CA ASN A 67 9.87 -3.73 -3.84
C ASN A 67 9.24 -2.62 -4.70
N LEU A 68 8.60 -1.67 -4.03
CA LEU A 68 8.16 -0.40 -4.58
C LEU A 68 9.21 0.63 -4.17
N LYS A 69 10.12 0.93 -5.10
CA LYS A 69 11.17 1.91 -4.90
C LYS A 69 11.07 3.04 -5.92
N GLY A 70 11.04 4.28 -5.45
CA GLY A 70 10.97 5.47 -6.29
C GLY A 70 10.14 6.59 -5.66
N ASN A 71 9.82 7.60 -6.48
CA ASN A 71 9.05 8.75 -6.04
C ASN A 71 7.53 8.48 -6.10
N LEU A 72 6.83 8.75 -5.01
CA LEU A 72 5.38 8.56 -4.89
C LEU A 72 4.57 9.52 -5.77
N GLN A 73 5.13 10.66 -6.19
CA GLN A 73 4.45 11.59 -7.10
C GLN A 73 4.30 11.03 -8.51
N ASP A 74 5.31 10.29 -8.98
CA ASP A 74 5.29 9.63 -10.29
C ASP A 74 4.45 8.36 -10.28
N GLY A 75 4.20 7.80 -9.10
CA GLY A 75 3.56 6.51 -8.91
C GLY A 75 4.55 5.37 -9.12
N VAL A 76 4.76 4.57 -8.08
CA VAL A 76 5.70 3.46 -8.10
C VAL A 76 4.91 2.18 -8.27
N THR A 77 5.26 1.35 -9.26
CA THR A 77 4.58 0.08 -9.53
C THR A 77 5.53 -1.09 -9.43
N THR A 78 5.06 -2.18 -8.83
CA THR A 78 5.75 -3.48 -8.82
C THR A 78 4.84 -4.55 -9.38
N THR A 79 5.43 -5.59 -9.95
CA THR A 79 4.70 -6.71 -10.54
C THR A 79 4.70 -7.89 -9.58
N VAL A 80 3.53 -8.45 -9.35
CA VAL A 80 3.35 -9.69 -8.60
C VAL A 80 3.37 -10.85 -9.60
N LYS A 81 4.27 -11.81 -9.41
CA LYS A 81 4.36 -13.04 -10.22
C LYS A 81 4.69 -14.22 -9.32
N ILE A 82 3.68 -14.90 -8.81
CA ILE A 82 3.80 -16.16 -8.09
C ILE A 82 2.78 -17.17 -8.63
N ALA A 83 2.99 -18.46 -8.37
CA ALA A 83 2.18 -19.54 -8.95
C ALA A 83 0.65 -19.39 -8.74
N LYS A 84 0.23 -18.76 -7.63
CA LYS A 84 -1.18 -18.58 -7.27
C LYS A 84 -1.71 -17.16 -7.44
N ALA A 85 -0.84 -16.20 -7.76
CA ALA A 85 -1.22 -14.80 -7.90
C ALA A 85 -0.31 -14.04 -8.87
N ASN A 86 -0.90 -13.30 -9.79
CA ASN A 86 -0.18 -12.46 -10.75
C ASN A 86 -0.88 -11.12 -10.95
N GLY A 87 -0.13 -10.05 -11.15
CA GLY A 87 -0.72 -8.73 -11.34
C GLY A 87 0.24 -7.60 -11.01
N SER A 88 -0.29 -6.45 -10.58
CA SER A 88 0.51 -5.28 -10.21
C SER A 88 0.00 -4.62 -8.94
N VAL A 89 0.93 -4.01 -8.23
CA VAL A 89 0.66 -3.14 -7.08
C VAL A 89 1.32 -1.81 -7.37
N THR A 90 0.57 -0.73 -7.23
CA THR A 90 1.03 0.64 -7.43
C THR A 90 0.83 1.43 -6.15
N LEU A 91 1.88 2.08 -5.67
CA LEU A 91 1.83 3.09 -4.62
C LEU A 91 1.96 4.47 -5.25
N PHE A 92 1.07 5.38 -4.89
CA PHE A 92 1.11 6.73 -5.44
C PHE A 92 0.57 7.74 -4.43
N LYS A 93 1.03 8.98 -4.58
CA LYS A 93 0.46 10.13 -3.88
C LYS A 93 -0.72 10.64 -4.69
N ARG A 94 -1.87 10.80 -4.05
CA ARG A 94 -3.00 11.57 -4.60
C ARG A 94 -3.39 12.60 -3.55
N GLU A 95 -3.34 13.86 -3.95
CA GLU A 95 -3.46 15.00 -3.03
C GLU A 95 -2.43 14.85 -1.90
N ASP A 96 -2.86 14.88 -0.64
CA ASP A 96 -2.04 14.72 0.55
C ASP A 96 -2.24 13.38 1.22
N LYS A 97 -2.56 12.35 0.45
CA LYS A 97 -2.74 10.99 0.94
C LYS A 97 -1.89 10.01 0.14
N LEU A 98 -1.38 9.01 0.84
CA LEU A 98 -0.77 7.83 0.23
C LEU A 98 -1.88 6.89 -0.20
N TRP A 99 -1.85 6.47 -1.45
CA TRP A 99 -2.79 5.52 -2.01
C TRP A 99 -2.06 4.28 -2.47
N VAL A 100 -2.77 3.16 -2.38
CA VAL A 100 -2.37 1.91 -3.02
C VAL A 100 -3.47 1.47 -3.96
N ARG A 101 -3.06 0.99 -5.12
CA ARG A 101 -3.88 0.27 -6.07
C ARG A 101 -3.26 -1.10 -6.28
N ALA A 102 -4.04 -2.16 -6.13
CA ALA A 102 -3.60 -3.51 -6.46
C ALA A 102 -4.59 -4.13 -7.45
N ASN A 103 -4.08 -4.63 -8.57
CA ASN A 103 -4.83 -5.39 -9.56
C ASN A 103 -4.20 -6.78 -9.61
N LEU A 104 -4.83 -7.76 -8.98
CA LEU A 104 -4.28 -9.11 -8.80
C LEU A 104 -5.25 -10.14 -9.36
N LEU A 105 -4.76 -11.01 -10.23
CA LEU A 105 -5.39 -12.28 -10.57
C LEU A 105 -4.97 -13.30 -9.51
N ILE A 106 -5.90 -13.81 -8.72
CA ILE A 106 -5.64 -14.79 -7.65
C ILE A 106 -6.50 -16.02 -7.92
N ASN A 107 -5.87 -17.20 -8.04
CA ASN A 107 -6.55 -18.46 -8.39
C ASN A 107 -7.51 -18.35 -9.60
N GLY A 108 -7.16 -17.54 -10.59
CA GLY A 108 -7.97 -17.34 -11.81
C GLY A 108 -9.09 -16.29 -11.70
N ALA A 109 -9.27 -15.61 -10.56
CA ALA A 109 -10.23 -14.52 -10.39
C ALA A 109 -9.52 -13.16 -10.27
N ILE A 110 -10.05 -12.12 -10.93
CA ILE A 110 -9.48 -10.76 -10.88
C ILE A 110 -10.00 -10.03 -9.65
N HIS A 111 -9.07 -9.47 -8.87
CA HIS A 111 -9.33 -8.67 -7.69
C HIS A 111 -8.65 -7.31 -7.82
N ASN A 112 -9.45 -6.26 -7.81
CA ASN A 112 -8.99 -4.89 -7.89
C ASN A 112 -9.34 -4.17 -6.59
N VAL A 113 -8.35 -3.58 -5.94
CA VAL A 113 -8.55 -2.74 -4.76
C VAL A 113 -7.81 -1.43 -4.95
N GLU A 114 -8.43 -0.35 -4.52
CA GLU A 114 -7.81 0.98 -4.41
C GLU A 114 -8.31 1.63 -3.13
N PHE A 115 -7.39 2.08 -2.27
CA PHE A 115 -7.75 2.82 -1.06
C PHE A 115 -6.61 3.70 -0.57
N GLY A 116 -6.99 4.73 0.20
CA GLY A 116 -6.06 5.62 0.88
C GLY A 116 -5.51 4.95 2.13
N ILE A 117 -4.19 4.84 2.21
CA ILE A 117 -3.49 4.23 3.33
C ILE A 117 -3.37 5.21 4.50
N MET A 118 -2.90 6.43 4.24
CA MET A 118 -2.67 7.42 5.28
C MET A 118 -2.53 8.84 4.71
N PRO A 119 -2.82 9.88 5.51
CA PRO A 119 -2.43 11.24 5.16
C PRO A 119 -0.90 11.42 5.19
N LEU A 120 -0.37 12.19 4.24
CA LEU A 120 1.05 12.55 4.10
C LEU A 120 1.38 13.91 4.73
N ARG A 121 0.37 14.73 5.08
CA ARG A 121 0.58 15.99 5.81
C ARG A 121 0.75 15.75 7.31
N LYS A 122 1.67 16.51 7.93
CA LYS A 122 1.56 16.84 9.36
C LYS A 122 0.31 17.67 9.57
N ARG A 123 -0.43 17.42 10.65
CA ARG A 123 -1.43 18.37 11.16
C ARG A 123 -0.67 19.61 11.64
N SER A 124 -0.33 20.51 10.72
CA SER A 124 -0.04 21.90 11.06
C SER A 124 -1.40 22.54 11.32
N GLU A 125 -1.74 22.67 12.60
CA GLU A 125 -2.78 23.54 13.16
C GLU A 125 -4.18 23.45 12.51
N GLU A 126 -5.02 22.61 13.09
CA GLU A 126 -6.44 22.95 13.22
C GLU A 126 -6.55 23.89 14.44
N LYS A 127 -6.24 25.17 14.21
CA LYS A 127 -6.72 26.28 15.03
C LYS A 127 -7.53 27.20 14.12
N ALA A 128 -8.85 27.08 14.21
CA ALA A 128 -9.82 28.17 14.11
C ALA A 128 -11.19 27.61 14.49
#